data_AF-A0AAW2PSU7-F1
#
_entry.id   AF-A0AAW2PSU7-F1
#
_cell.length_a   1.000
_cell.length_b   1.000
_cell.length_c   1.000
_cell.angle_alpha   90.00
_cell.angle_beta   90.00
_cell.angle_gamma   90.00
#
_symmetry.space_group_name_H-M   'P 1'
#
loop_
_entity.id
_entity.type
_entity.pdbx_description
1 polymer ?
#
loop_
_entity_poly.entity_id
_entity_poly.type
_entity_poly.pdbx_seq_one_letter_code
_entity_poly.pdbx_strand_id
1 'polypeptide(L)'
;MTETGGPISFGNVRTDTPSGSAGVLAPGVEAQIVNLGTMKPLPPLRRGEIWVRGPLVMQDEQGWLHTGDIGYFDDKGRLYVVDRIKEVIKCKGFQVAPAELEELLLTHPEIKDASVIGLGDAEAGEVPTACVVCSSTTSLVEEEVKTFIAEQV
;
A
#
# COMPACT_ATOMS: atom_id res chain seq x y z
N MET A 1 1.70 -3.98 -11.30
CA MET A 1 2.12 -5.19 -10.56
C MET A 1 2.43 -6.30 -11.56
N THR A 2 3.21 -7.31 -11.20
CA THR A 2 3.70 -8.34 -12.15
C THR A 2 2.61 -9.39 -12.42
N GLU A 3 1.76 -9.60 -11.41
CA GLU A 3 0.62 -10.51 -11.34
C GLU A 3 -0.47 -10.20 -12.37
N THR A 4 -0.47 -8.98 -12.92
CA THR A 4 -1.41 -8.55 -13.96
C THR A 4 -0.88 -8.71 -15.39
N GLY A 5 0.34 -9.22 -15.56
CA GLY A 5 0.95 -9.40 -16.89
C GLY A 5 1.20 -8.09 -17.65
N GLY A 6 1.22 -6.95 -16.96
CA GLY A 6 1.32 -5.61 -17.54
C GLY A 6 0.43 -4.57 -16.85
N PRO A 7 0.42 -3.31 -17.33
CA PRO A 7 -0.46 -2.26 -16.81
C PRO A 7 -1.94 -2.56 -17.08
N ILE A 8 -2.77 -2.41 -16.04
CA ILE A 8 -4.23 -2.65 -16.10
C ILE A 8 -5.05 -1.39 -16.34
N SER A 9 -4.45 -0.22 -16.17
CA SER A 9 -5.07 1.07 -16.40
C SER A 9 -4.08 2.03 -17.06
N PHE A 10 -4.60 2.95 -17.86
CA PHE A 10 -3.81 3.93 -18.59
C PHE A 10 -4.44 5.31 -18.48
N GLY A 11 -3.58 6.33 -18.34
CA GLY A 11 -3.98 7.71 -18.60
C GLY A 11 -4.50 7.86 -20.02
N ASN A 12 -5.58 8.63 -20.20
CA ASN A 12 -6.13 8.85 -21.53
C ASN A 12 -5.32 9.95 -22.23
N VAL A 13 -4.62 9.62 -23.32
CA VAL A 13 -3.80 10.59 -24.06
C VAL A 13 -4.64 11.71 -24.69
N ARG A 14 -5.95 11.52 -24.86
CA ARG A 14 -6.87 12.49 -25.47
C ARG A 14 -7.57 13.41 -24.47
N THR A 15 -7.57 13.10 -23.19
CA THR A 15 -8.22 13.91 -22.15
C THR A 15 -7.29 14.04 -20.97
N ASP A 16 -7.13 15.24 -20.45
CA ASP A 16 -6.24 15.48 -19.32
C ASP A 16 -6.56 14.51 -18.17
N THR A 17 -5.57 13.72 -17.77
CA THR A 17 -5.73 12.74 -16.69
C THR A 17 -5.60 13.52 -15.39
N PRO A 18 -6.64 13.58 -14.54
CA PRO A 18 -6.57 14.34 -13.30
C PRO A 18 -5.39 13.88 -12.44
N SER A 19 -4.77 14.83 -11.74
CA SER A 19 -3.72 14.53 -10.77
C SER A 19 -4.20 13.48 -9.76
N GLY A 20 -3.40 12.44 -9.54
CA GLY A 20 -3.72 11.31 -8.67
C GLY A 20 -4.53 10.19 -9.30
N SER A 21 -5.01 10.33 -10.55
CA SER A 21 -5.70 9.25 -11.23
C SER A 21 -4.74 8.26 -11.89
N ALA A 22 -5.01 6.97 -11.74
CA ALA A 22 -4.37 5.89 -12.48
C ALA A 22 -4.98 5.69 -13.89
N GLY A 23 -5.92 6.57 -14.30
CA GLY A 23 -6.58 6.54 -15.60
C GLY A 23 -7.77 5.58 -15.67
N VAL A 24 -8.06 5.07 -16.87
CA VAL A 24 -9.17 4.14 -17.11
C VAL A 24 -8.65 2.73 -17.35
N LEU A 25 -9.47 1.72 -17.09
CA LEU A 25 -9.10 0.33 -17.29
C LEU A 25 -8.76 0.03 -18.76
N ALA A 26 -7.79 -0.86 -18.94
CA ALA A 26 -7.43 -1.40 -20.25
C ALA A 26 -8.61 -2.20 -20.85
N PRO A 27 -8.76 -2.23 -22.18
CA PRO A 27 -9.76 -3.07 -22.83
C PRO A 27 -9.62 -4.54 -22.42
N GLY A 28 -10.74 -5.17 -22.05
CA GLY A 28 -10.77 -6.57 -21.61
C GLY A 28 -10.32 -6.78 -20.15
N VAL A 29 -9.99 -5.72 -19.42
CA VAL A 29 -9.79 -5.77 -17.96
C VAL A 29 -11.05 -5.29 -17.27
N GLU A 30 -11.48 -6.05 -16.27
CA GLU A 30 -12.56 -5.67 -15.36
C GLU A 30 -11.98 -5.50 -13.97
N ALA A 31 -12.45 -4.47 -13.25
CA ALA A 31 -12.08 -4.27 -11.86
C ALA A 31 -13.29 -3.83 -11.04
N GLN A 32 -13.27 -4.18 -9.75
CA GLN A 32 -14.28 -3.78 -8.78
C GLN A 32 -13.61 -3.36 -7.48
N ILE A 33 -14.29 -2.47 -6.74
CA ILE A 33 -13.82 -2.02 -5.43
C ILE A 33 -14.61 -2.81 -4.38
N VAL A 34 -13.92 -3.58 -3.54
CA VAL A 34 -14.54 -4.48 -2.57
C VAL A 34 -14.32 -3.97 -1.15
N ASN A 35 -15.39 -3.95 -0.36
CA ASN A 35 -15.27 -3.64 1.06
C ASN A 35 -14.68 -4.83 1.82
N LEU A 36 -13.56 -4.64 2.51
CA LEU A 36 -12.85 -5.70 3.24
C LEU A 36 -13.63 -6.35 4.39
N GLY A 37 -14.59 -5.63 5.00
CA GLY A 37 -15.39 -6.17 6.10
C GLY A 37 -16.60 -6.99 5.64
N THR A 38 -17.19 -6.64 4.51
CA THR A 38 -18.44 -7.25 4.00
C THR A 38 -18.23 -8.12 2.78
N MET A 39 -17.05 -8.04 2.14
CA MET A 39 -16.70 -8.73 0.89
C MET A 39 -17.68 -8.44 -0.25
N LYS A 40 -18.28 -7.23 -0.25
CA LYS A 40 -19.23 -6.78 -1.27
C LYS A 40 -18.66 -5.64 -2.13
N PRO A 41 -19.04 -5.58 -3.42
CA PRO A 41 -18.69 -4.45 -4.27
C PRO A 41 -19.25 -3.14 -3.73
N LEU A 42 -18.47 -2.07 -3.86
CA LEU A 42 -18.81 -0.71 -3.46
C LEU A 42 -19.17 0.14 -4.68
N PRO A 43 -20.08 1.12 -4.51
CA PRO A 43 -20.36 2.10 -5.56
C PRO A 43 -19.17 3.04 -5.78
N PRO A 44 -19.18 3.85 -6.87
CA PRO A 44 -18.19 4.89 -7.09
C PRO A 44 -17.99 5.82 -5.88
N LEU A 45 -16.81 6.42 -5.79
CA LEU A 45 -16.35 7.33 -4.74
C LEU A 45 -16.24 6.69 -3.34
N ARG A 46 -16.29 5.36 -3.24
CA ARG A 46 -16.05 4.61 -2.00
C ARG A 46 -14.74 3.83 -2.08
N ARG A 47 -13.97 3.88 -1.00
CA ARG A 47 -12.68 3.19 -0.88
C ARG A 47 -12.86 1.75 -0.46
N GLY A 48 -12.08 0.87 -1.07
CA GLY A 48 -11.99 -0.55 -0.75
C GLY A 48 -10.85 -1.19 -1.52
N GLU A 49 -10.71 -2.50 -1.41
CA GLU A 49 -9.69 -3.25 -2.15
C GLU A 49 -10.03 -3.25 -3.65
N ILE A 50 -9.02 -3.04 -4.49
CA ILE A 50 -9.14 -3.18 -5.93
C ILE A 50 -9.03 -4.67 -6.26
N TRP A 51 -10.09 -5.28 -6.78
CA TRP A 51 -10.03 -6.62 -7.36
C TRP A 51 -10.06 -6.52 -8.86
N VAL A 52 -9.22 -7.30 -9.53
CA VAL A 52 -9.02 -7.20 -10.98
C VAL A 52 -9.14 -8.56 -11.64
N ARG A 53 -9.71 -8.61 -12.84
CA ARG A 53 -9.72 -9.81 -13.68
C ARG A 53 -9.53 -9.45 -15.14
N GLY A 54 -8.95 -10.38 -15.89
CA GLY A 54 -8.75 -10.19 -17.33
C GLY A 54 -7.87 -11.29 -17.92
N PRO A 55 -7.71 -11.31 -19.26
CA PRO A 55 -7.05 -12.40 -19.98
C PRO A 55 -5.59 -12.66 -19.59
N LEU A 56 -4.91 -11.63 -19.08
CA LEU A 56 -3.49 -11.68 -18.70
C LEU A 56 -3.28 -11.64 -17.18
N VAL A 57 -4.36 -11.59 -16.40
CA VAL A 57 -4.31 -11.47 -14.94
C VAL A 57 -4.23 -12.85 -14.33
N MET A 58 -3.32 -13.06 -13.39
CA MET A 58 -3.27 -14.27 -12.58
C MET A 58 -4.44 -14.26 -11.58
N GLN A 59 -5.40 -15.17 -11.76
CA GLN A 59 -6.65 -15.20 -10.99
C GLN A 59 -6.67 -16.36 -9.98
N ASP A 60 -7.41 -16.19 -8.89
CA ASP A 60 -7.77 -17.27 -7.98
C ASP A 60 -8.88 -18.18 -8.54
N GLU A 61 -9.32 -19.15 -7.73
CA GLU A 61 -10.42 -20.06 -8.08
C GLU A 61 -11.76 -19.35 -8.30
N GLN A 62 -11.93 -18.14 -7.76
CA GLN A 62 -13.11 -17.30 -7.94
C GLN A 62 -12.99 -16.36 -9.15
N GLY A 63 -11.88 -16.41 -9.88
CA GLY A 63 -11.65 -15.65 -11.10
C GLY A 63 -11.26 -14.20 -10.86
N TRP A 64 -10.76 -13.85 -9.67
CA TRP A 64 -10.31 -12.50 -9.34
C TRP A 64 -8.86 -12.50 -8.83
N LEU A 65 -8.16 -11.39 -9.07
CA LEU A 65 -6.92 -11.07 -8.39
C LEU A 65 -7.23 -10.04 -7.30
N HIS A 66 -6.94 -10.42 -6.07
CA HIS A 66 -6.92 -9.52 -4.92
C HIS A 66 -5.59 -8.76 -4.95
N THR A 67 -5.64 -7.48 -5.33
CA THR A 67 -4.41 -6.70 -5.55
C THR A 67 -3.69 -6.35 -4.25
N GLY A 68 -4.41 -6.35 -3.12
CA GLY A 68 -3.91 -5.76 -1.90
C GLY A 68 -3.85 -4.23 -1.93
N ASP A 69 -4.28 -3.56 -3.02
CA ASP A 69 -4.28 -2.11 -3.14
C ASP A 69 -5.66 -1.55 -2.79
N ILE A 70 -5.70 -0.46 -2.03
CA ILE A 70 -6.91 0.30 -1.73
C ILE A 70 -7.09 1.38 -2.79
N GLY A 71 -8.29 1.42 -3.37
CA GLY A 71 -8.64 2.44 -4.34
C GLY A 71 -10.13 2.72 -4.42
N TYR A 72 -10.48 3.57 -5.37
CA TYR A 72 -11.87 3.86 -5.74
C TYR A 72 -11.96 4.25 -7.21
N PHE A 73 -13.16 4.13 -7.77
CA PHE A 73 -13.50 4.74 -9.07
C PHE A 73 -14.26 6.05 -8.85
N ASP A 74 -13.99 7.05 -9.67
CA ASP A 74 -14.86 8.23 -9.74
C ASP A 74 -16.08 8.00 -10.67
N ASP A 75 -16.98 8.98 -10.71
CA ASP A 75 -18.19 8.93 -11.55
C ASP A 75 -17.90 8.89 -13.06
N LYS A 76 -16.64 9.11 -13.48
CA LYS A 76 -16.19 9.02 -14.87
C LYS A 76 -15.46 7.71 -15.17
N GLY A 77 -15.47 6.76 -14.23
CA GLY A 77 -14.84 5.45 -14.38
C GLY A 77 -13.31 5.50 -14.33
N ARG A 78 -12.74 6.55 -13.74
CA ARG A 78 -11.29 6.67 -13.55
C ARG A 78 -10.89 6.06 -12.22
N LEU A 79 -9.86 5.23 -12.24
CA LEU A 79 -9.31 4.56 -11.06
C LEU A 79 -8.39 5.51 -10.30
N TYR A 80 -8.47 5.47 -8.98
CA TYR A 80 -7.56 6.14 -8.06
C TYR A 80 -7.06 5.09 -7.08
N VAL A 81 -5.75 4.93 -7.02
CA VAL A 81 -5.07 4.10 -6.01
C VAL A 81 -4.68 5.03 -4.87
N VAL A 82 -5.09 4.69 -3.66
CA VAL A 82 -4.98 5.56 -2.49
C VAL A 82 -4.01 5.00 -1.46
N ASP A 83 -4.01 3.68 -1.27
CA ASP A 83 -3.26 3.03 -0.20
C ASP A 83 -3.00 1.56 -0.55
N ARG A 84 -2.35 0.81 0.33
CA ARG A 84 -2.16 -0.63 0.23
C ARG A 84 -2.55 -1.31 1.54
N ILE A 85 -3.32 -2.40 1.46
CA ILE A 85 -3.78 -3.19 2.61
C ILE A 85 -2.62 -3.76 3.41
N LYS A 86 -1.53 -4.10 2.72
CA LYS A 86 -0.26 -4.46 3.33
C LYS A 86 0.81 -3.57 2.74
N GLU A 87 1.17 -2.51 3.45
CA GLU A 87 2.48 -1.91 3.23
C GLU A 87 3.52 -3.00 3.53
N VAL A 88 4.40 -3.27 2.57
CA VAL A 88 5.52 -4.20 2.75
C VAL A 88 6.72 -3.50 2.16
N ILE A 89 7.68 -3.19 3.02
CA ILE A 89 8.94 -2.57 2.65
C ILE A 89 9.86 -3.67 2.15
N LYS A 90 10.36 -3.53 0.93
CA LYS A 90 11.27 -4.51 0.31
C LYS A 90 12.72 -4.11 0.55
N CYS A 91 13.29 -4.62 1.64
CA CYS A 91 14.67 -4.34 2.02
C CYS A 91 15.58 -5.53 1.74
N LYS A 92 16.57 -5.36 0.85
CA LYS A 92 17.58 -6.39 0.52
C LYS A 92 16.97 -7.76 0.13
N GLY A 93 15.81 -7.75 -0.52
CA GLY A 93 15.08 -8.96 -0.92
C GLY A 93 14.21 -9.58 0.18
N PHE A 94 14.20 -9.02 1.39
CA PHE A 94 13.28 -9.38 2.47
C PHE A 94 12.02 -8.51 2.43
N GLN A 95 10.92 -9.09 2.89
CA GLN A 95 9.63 -8.41 3.02
C GLN A 95 9.44 -8.03 4.49
N VAL A 96 9.37 -6.73 4.76
CA VAL A 96 9.19 -6.19 6.11
C VAL A 96 7.82 -5.53 6.18
N ALA A 97 6.95 -5.95 7.09
CA ALA A 97 5.66 -5.31 7.32
C ALA A 97 5.85 -4.10 8.26
N PRO A 98 5.53 -2.87 7.82
CA PRO A 98 5.60 -1.68 8.67
C PRO A 98 4.79 -1.82 9.95
N ALA A 99 3.59 -2.38 9.87
CA ALA A 99 2.70 -2.55 11.01
C ALA A 99 3.35 -3.34 12.16
N GLU A 100 4.17 -4.36 11.86
CA GLU A 100 4.89 -5.12 12.88
C GLU A 100 5.97 -4.26 13.57
N LEU A 101 6.69 -3.46 12.79
CA LEU A 101 7.69 -2.53 13.32
C LEU A 101 7.05 -1.37 14.10
N GLU A 102 5.90 -0.86 13.65
CA GLU A 102 5.11 0.17 14.34
C GLU A 102 4.61 -0.35 15.69
N GLU A 103 4.01 -1.55 15.71
CA GLU A 103 3.56 -2.18 16.96
C GLU A 103 4.72 -2.38 17.94
N LEU A 104 5.88 -2.81 17.44
CA LEU A 104 7.08 -2.95 18.24
C LEU A 104 7.57 -1.60 18.79
N LEU A 105 7.63 -0.56 17.96
CA LEU A 105 8.00 0.81 18.39
C LEU A 105 7.05 1.34 19.47
N LEU A 106 5.75 1.07 19.36
CA LEU A 106 4.75 1.47 20.34
C LEU A 106 4.89 0.76 21.70
N THR A 107 5.66 -0.33 21.79
CA THR A 107 5.99 -0.95 23.08
C THR A 107 7.03 -0.15 23.88
N HIS A 108 7.74 0.79 23.25
CA HIS A 108 8.72 1.63 23.93
C HIS A 108 8.00 2.69 24.81
N PRO A 109 8.31 2.79 26.12
CA PRO A 109 7.57 3.65 27.05
C PRO A 109 7.64 5.15 26.72
N GLU A 110 8.67 5.57 25.98
CA GLU A 110 8.87 6.96 25.59
C GLU A 110 8.32 7.29 24.18
N ILE A 111 7.77 6.31 23.45
CA ILE A 111 7.13 6.51 22.14
C ILE A 111 5.62 6.58 22.36
N LYS A 112 5.02 7.69 21.92
CA LYS A 112 3.57 7.91 21.96
C LYS A 112 2.87 7.40 20.70
N ASP A 113 3.53 7.56 19.57
CA ASP A 113 3.01 7.16 18.27
C ASP A 113 4.18 6.87 17.32
N ALA A 114 3.99 5.98 16.35
CA ALA A 114 5.02 5.61 15.39
C ALA A 114 4.39 5.24 14.04
N SER A 115 5.04 5.64 12.95
CA SER A 115 4.73 5.16 11.61
C SER A 115 5.99 4.80 10.86
N VAL A 116 5.97 3.68 10.12
CA VAL A 116 7.12 3.14 9.42
C VAL A 116 6.84 3.16 7.91
N ILE A 117 7.75 3.76 7.15
CA ILE A 117 7.64 3.84 5.70
C ILE A 117 8.90 3.28 5.03
N GLY A 118 8.76 2.81 3.79
CA GLY A 118 9.91 2.45 2.97
C GLY A 118 10.55 3.69 2.38
N LEU A 119 11.82 3.95 2.71
CA LEU A 119 12.62 4.99 2.06
C LEU A 119 13.52 4.35 1.00
N GLY A 120 13.55 4.90 -0.21
CA GLY A 120 14.37 4.36 -1.30
C GLY A 120 15.86 4.38 -0.95
N ASP A 121 16.54 3.26 -1.21
CA ASP A 121 17.98 3.09 -0.98
C ASP A 121 18.65 2.46 -2.21
N ALA A 122 19.83 2.98 -2.57
CA ALA A 122 20.52 2.58 -3.80
C ALA A 122 21.05 1.14 -3.78
N GLU A 123 21.30 0.56 -2.60
CA GLU A 123 21.83 -0.80 -2.44
C GLU A 123 20.75 -1.79 -1.98
N ALA A 124 19.86 -1.37 -1.09
CA ALA A 124 18.83 -2.21 -0.48
C ALA A 124 17.47 -2.20 -1.20
N GLY A 125 17.28 -1.29 -2.16
CA GLY A 125 15.98 -1.03 -2.80
C GLY A 125 15.14 -0.09 -1.93
N GLU A 126 14.70 -0.56 -0.77
CA GLU A 126 14.03 0.23 0.25
C GLU A 126 14.59 -0.09 1.64
N VAL A 127 14.59 0.89 2.54
CA VAL A 127 14.94 0.70 3.96
C VAL A 127 13.77 1.14 4.86
N PRO A 128 13.40 0.35 5.89
CA PRO A 128 12.40 0.78 6.85
C PRO A 128 12.85 2.03 7.60
N THR A 129 12.04 3.08 7.51
CA THR A 129 12.29 4.37 8.14
C THR A 129 11.12 4.71 9.04
N ALA A 130 11.38 4.87 10.33
CA ALA A 130 10.36 5.19 11.32
C ALA A 130 10.28 6.71 11.58
N CYS A 131 9.07 7.25 11.58
CA CYS A 131 8.76 8.55 12.17
C CYS A 131 8.11 8.31 13.53
N VAL A 132 8.72 8.84 14.60
CA VAL A 132 8.28 8.62 15.99
C VAL A 132 7.84 9.92 16.65
N VAL A 133 6.80 9.84 17.46
CA VAL A 133 6.31 10.93 18.32
C VAL A 133 6.67 10.59 19.76
N CYS A 134 7.49 11.42 20.41
CA CYS A 134 7.89 11.19 21.80
C CYS A 134 6.75 11.49 22.79
N SER A 135 6.66 10.72 23.87
CA SER A 135 5.62 10.87 24.92
C SER A 135 5.91 12.00 25.92
N SER A 136 7.16 12.44 26.03
CA SER A 136 7.61 13.48 26.97
C SER A 136 8.67 14.40 26.34
N THR A 137 9.00 15.51 27.01
CA THR A 137 10.04 16.50 26.61
C THR A 137 11.47 15.95 26.61
N THR A 138 11.66 14.64 26.83
CA THR A 138 12.96 13.98 26.83
C THR A 138 13.46 13.81 25.40
N SER A 139 14.75 14.06 25.19
CA SER A 139 15.42 13.90 23.90
C SER A 139 15.68 12.42 23.63
N LEU A 140 14.66 11.71 23.17
CA LEU A 140 14.82 10.36 22.61
C LEU A 140 15.88 10.40 21.52
N VAL A 141 16.93 9.58 21.62
CA VAL A 141 18.01 9.57 20.62
C VAL A 141 17.76 8.47 19.61
N GLU A 142 17.97 8.78 18.33
CA GLU A 142 17.78 7.83 17.21
C GLU A 142 18.46 6.47 17.44
N GLU A 143 19.68 6.48 17.97
CA GLU A 143 20.47 5.25 18.22
C GLU A 143 19.87 4.37 19.32
N GLU A 144 19.21 4.95 20.32
CA GLU A 144 18.53 4.19 21.38
C GLU A 144 17.32 3.44 20.80
N VAL A 145 16.56 4.09 19.92
CA VAL A 145 15.41 3.49 19.23
C VAL A 145 15.86 2.35 18.30
N LYS A 146 16.93 2.56 17.53
CA LYS A 146 17.49 1.51 16.66
C LYS A 146 17.96 0.30 17.46
N THR A 147 18.65 0.55 18.59
CA THR A 147 19.14 -0.52 19.47
C THR A 147 17.98 -1.31 20.06
N PHE A 148 16.95 -0.62 20.55
CA PHE A 148 15.74 -1.25 21.08
C PHE A 148 15.07 -2.18 20.05
N ILE A 149 14.93 -1.73 18.80
CA ILE A 149 14.36 -2.58 17.74
C ILE A 149 15.29 -3.75 17.42
N ALA A 150 16.61 -3.53 17.34
CA ALA A 150 17.58 -4.57 17.03
C ALA A 150 17.67 -5.70 18.09
N GLU A 151 17.26 -5.45 19.33
CA GLU A 151 17.18 -6.50 20.38
C GLU A 151 15.96 -7.41 20.23
N GLN A 152 14.99 -7.03 19.40
CA GLN A 152 13.69 -7.70 19.26
C GLN A 152 13.53 -8.47 17.93
N VAL A 153 14.48 -8.33 17.00
CA VAL A 153 14.47 -8.96 15.66
C VAL A 153 15.76 -9.67 15.30
#